data_AF-A0A3M1R8U8-F1
#
_entry.id   AF-A0A3M1R8U8-F1
#
_cell.length_a   1.000
_cell.length_b   1.000
_cell.length_c   1.000
_cell.angle_alpha   90.00
_cell.angle_beta   90.00
_cell.angle_gamma   90.00
#
_symmetry.space_group_name_H-M   'P 1'
#
loop_
_entity.id
_entity.type
_entity.pdbx_description
1 polymer ?
#
loop_
_entity_poly.entity_id
_entity_poly.type
_entity_poly.pdbx_seq_one_letter_code
_entity_poly.pdbx_strand_id
1 'polypeptide(L)'
;MGRLFDALVALFVHLFAAILIGEIVVGIHLWIAWGMTPDRVAAMIEVARGKDESDEAKKDAKGEEGATHEPSEEPSYEDVLERRALEYRDLELRDMALKTGLQDLALLQKKITQEKQLIAQQATDFQSQIEALRQKAQDEGMETVRRTLESIKPDQARLFILDMLDKGEEDQVVQLLKDMNDSKRAKLLAEFQTPEDTDKMADVLRRIREGGSEGDLAKQAEQALGSLTPSGS
;
A
#
# COMPACT_ATOMS: atom_id res chain seq x y z
N MET A 1 5.21 -41.06 -11.47
CA MET A 1 4.19 -41.32 -10.44
C MET A 1 4.32 -40.40 -9.22
N GLY A 2 5.51 -40.15 -8.64
CA GLY A 2 5.65 -39.30 -7.44
C GLY A 2 5.19 -37.84 -7.58
N ARG A 3 5.56 -37.15 -8.67
CA ARG A 3 5.23 -35.71 -8.85
C ARG A 3 3.74 -35.41 -8.99
N LEU A 4 2.95 -36.38 -9.49
CA LEU A 4 1.49 -36.25 -9.57
C LEU A 4 0.83 -36.42 -8.20
N PHE A 5 1.41 -37.27 -7.34
CA PHE A 5 0.93 -37.45 -5.97
C PHE A 5 1.21 -36.23 -5.10
N ASP A 6 2.41 -35.64 -5.22
CA ASP A 6 2.77 -34.40 -4.51
C ASP A 6 1.87 -33.21 -4.91
N ALA A 7 1.54 -33.09 -6.20
CA ALA A 7 0.62 -32.06 -6.68
C ALA A 7 -0.81 -32.25 -6.13
N LEU A 8 -1.26 -33.50 -6.00
CA LEU A 8 -2.58 -33.83 -5.46
C LEU A 8 -2.67 -33.51 -3.96
N VAL A 9 -1.63 -33.85 -3.19
CA VAL A 9 -1.56 -33.53 -1.75
C VAL A 9 -1.50 -32.02 -1.54
N ALA A 10 -0.71 -31.29 -2.33
CA ALA A 10 -0.64 -29.84 -2.25
C ALA A 10 -2.01 -29.19 -2.53
N LEU A 11 -2.76 -29.68 -3.52
CA LEU A 11 -4.09 -29.17 -3.86
C LEU A 11 -5.09 -29.40 -2.73
N PHE A 12 -5.06 -30.57 -2.09
CA PHE A 12 -5.91 -30.85 -0.92
C PHE A 12 -5.60 -29.92 0.25
N VAL A 13 -4.33 -29.69 0.57
CA VAL A 13 -3.94 -28.77 1.66
C VAL A 13 -4.42 -27.35 1.39
N HIS A 14 -4.29 -26.85 0.15
CA HIS A 14 -4.77 -25.52 -0.21
C HIS A 14 -6.29 -25.42 -0.16
N LEU A 15 -7.01 -26.48 -0.55
CA LEU A 15 -8.46 -26.52 -0.49
C LEU A 15 -8.97 -26.48 0.96
N PHE A 16 -8.37 -27.25 1.87
CA PHE A 16 -8.70 -27.21 3.30
C PHE A 16 -8.36 -25.85 3.94
N ALA A 17 -7.21 -25.26 3.58
CA ALA A 17 -6.85 -23.93 4.05
C ALA A 17 -7.85 -22.86 3.58
N ALA A 18 -8.30 -22.93 2.32
CA ALA A 18 -9.29 -22.01 1.78
C ALA A 18 -10.66 -22.13 2.47
N ILE A 19 -11.11 -23.36 2.78
CA ILE A 19 -12.37 -23.60 3.51
C ILE A 19 -12.29 -23.03 4.93
N LEU A 20 -11.19 -23.28 5.65
CA LEU A 20 -10.97 -22.74 7.00
C LEU A 20 -11.01 -21.21 7.03
N ILE A 21 -10.35 -20.57 6.05
CA ILE A 21 -10.36 -19.10 5.93
C ILE A 21 -11.78 -18.61 5.63
N GLY A 22 -12.52 -19.32 4.76
CA GLY A 22 -13.92 -19.00 4.44
C GLY A 22 -14.82 -19.02 5.68
N GLU A 23 -14.71 -20.05 6.51
CA GLU A 23 -15.49 -20.15 7.76
C GLU A 23 -15.17 -19.03 8.74
N ILE A 24 -13.90 -18.64 8.86
CA ILE A 24 -13.48 -17.52 9.73
C ILE A 24 -14.07 -16.20 9.22
N VAL A 25 -14.03 -15.96 7.91
CA VAL A 25 -14.58 -14.73 7.32
C VAL A 25 -16.09 -14.65 7.52
N VAL A 26 -16.82 -15.75 7.32
CA VAL A 26 -18.27 -15.82 7.57
C VAL A 26 -18.57 -15.62 9.05
N GLY A 27 -17.80 -16.21 9.95
CA GLY A 27 -17.95 -16.04 11.41
C GLY A 27 -17.76 -14.59 11.84
N ILE A 28 -16.71 -13.92 11.35
CA ILE A 28 -16.47 -12.49 11.62
C ILE A 28 -17.59 -11.63 11.05
N HIS A 29 -18.05 -11.93 9.82
CA HIS A 29 -19.13 -11.18 9.19
C HIS A 29 -20.44 -11.30 9.98
N LEU A 30 -20.79 -12.50 10.45
CA LEU A 30 -21.95 -12.73 11.30
C LEU A 30 -21.80 -12.04 12.66
N TRP A 31 -20.61 -12.04 13.26
CA TRP A 31 -20.34 -11.35 14.52
C TRP A 31 -20.60 -9.84 14.39
N ILE A 32 -20.09 -9.22 13.32
CA ILE A 32 -20.27 -7.79 13.05
C ILE A 32 -21.73 -7.50 12.70
N ALA A 33 -22.35 -8.30 11.83
CA ALA A 33 -23.73 -8.10 11.38
C ALA A 33 -24.76 -8.25 12.50
N TRP A 34 -24.48 -9.09 13.51
CA TRP A 34 -25.38 -9.32 14.65
C TRP A 34 -25.03 -8.49 15.89
N GLY A 35 -23.97 -7.68 15.85
CA GLY A 35 -23.62 -6.77 16.94
C GLY A 35 -23.50 -7.49 18.30
N MET A 36 -22.86 -8.67 18.31
CA MET A 36 -22.61 -9.41 19.56
C MET A 36 -21.60 -8.64 20.41
N THR A 37 -22.11 -7.77 21.28
CA THR A 37 -21.35 -7.23 22.40
C THR A 37 -21.15 -8.31 23.46
N PRO A 38 -20.01 -8.30 24.19
CA PRO A 38 -19.74 -9.25 25.28
C PRO A 38 -20.88 -9.32 26.30
N ASP A 39 -21.56 -8.19 26.52
CA ASP A 39 -22.69 -8.07 27.45
C ASP A 39 -23.91 -8.89 27.00
N ARG A 40 -24.17 -8.98 25.69
CA ARG A 40 -25.28 -9.80 25.16
C ARG A 40 -25.00 -11.30 25.27
N VAL A 41 -23.75 -11.70 25.13
CA VAL A 41 -23.33 -13.10 25.35
C VAL A 41 -23.42 -13.44 26.84
N ALA A 42 -23.04 -12.52 27.73
CA ALA A 42 -23.22 -12.67 29.16
C ALA A 42 -24.71 -12.79 29.53
N ALA A 43 -25.57 -11.90 29.01
CA ALA A 43 -27.01 -11.96 29.21
C ALA A 43 -27.62 -13.28 28.70
N MET A 44 -27.17 -13.79 27.54
CA MET A 44 -27.64 -15.08 27.01
C MET A 44 -27.25 -16.26 27.89
N ILE A 45 -26.04 -16.21 28.48
CA ILE A 45 -25.56 -17.24 29.42
C ILE A 45 -26.33 -17.16 30.75
N GLU A 46 -26.72 -15.97 31.21
CA GLU A 46 -27.52 -15.80 32.43
C GLU A 46 -28.97 -16.24 32.24
N VAL A 47 -29.57 -15.96 31.08
CA VAL A 47 -30.90 -16.49 30.69
C VAL A 47 -30.85 -18.01 30.56
N ALA A 48 -29.79 -18.58 29.98
CA ALA A 48 -29.61 -20.04 29.91
C ALA A 48 -29.38 -20.68 31.29
N ARG A 49 -28.92 -19.91 32.29
CA ARG A 49 -28.81 -20.32 33.70
C ARG A 49 -30.10 -20.10 34.50
N GLY A 50 -31.18 -19.66 33.85
CA GLY A 50 -32.52 -19.56 34.45
C GLY A 50 -32.72 -18.36 35.38
N LYS A 51 -31.91 -17.31 35.27
CA LYS A 51 -32.21 -16.02 35.91
C LYS A 51 -33.04 -15.19 34.94
N ASP A 52 -34.35 -15.14 35.17
CA ASP A 52 -35.24 -14.21 34.49
C ASP A 52 -34.94 -12.77 34.95
N GLU A 53 -34.59 -11.89 34.02
CA GLU A 53 -34.50 -10.43 34.21
C GLU A 53 -35.85 -9.77 34.59
N SER A 54 -36.93 -10.55 34.75
CA SER A 54 -38.27 -10.02 35.07
C SER A 54 -38.50 -9.66 36.55
N ASP A 55 -37.55 -9.99 37.43
CA ASP A 55 -37.66 -9.72 38.87
C ASP A 55 -37.00 -8.41 39.33
N GLU A 56 -36.06 -7.84 38.56
CA GLU A 56 -35.50 -6.52 38.89
C GLU A 56 -36.40 -5.39 38.39
N ALA A 57 -37.04 -5.54 37.23
CA ALA A 57 -37.97 -4.54 36.69
C ALA A 57 -39.32 -4.43 37.46
N LYS A 58 -39.62 -5.36 38.37
CA LYS A 58 -40.87 -5.35 39.18
C LYS A 58 -40.68 -4.99 40.65
N LYS A 59 -39.45 -4.90 41.15
CA LYS A 59 -39.18 -4.44 42.52
C LYS A 59 -39.21 -2.92 42.66
N ASP A 60 -38.98 -2.18 41.57
CA ASP A 60 -39.01 -0.71 41.59
C ASP A 60 -40.41 -0.11 41.39
N ALA A 61 -41.42 -0.93 41.06
CA ALA A 61 -42.78 -0.46 40.77
C ALA A 61 -43.81 -0.74 41.88
N LYS A 62 -43.38 -1.27 43.04
CA LYS A 62 -44.30 -1.66 44.12
C LYS A 62 -43.77 -1.43 45.54
N GLY A 63 -42.98 -0.38 45.71
CA GLY A 63 -42.72 0.25 47.00
C GLY A 63 -43.03 1.75 46.88
N GLU A 64 -43.78 2.28 47.84
CA GLU A 64 -44.02 3.73 48.05
C GLU A 64 -45.26 4.38 47.39
N GLU A 65 -46.40 3.71 47.38
CA GLU A 65 -47.70 4.40 47.53
C GLU A 65 -48.06 4.45 49.02
N GLY A 66 -47.50 5.43 49.75
CA GLY A 66 -47.73 5.57 51.18
C GLY A 66 -46.77 6.50 51.90
N ALA A 67 -46.45 7.67 51.35
CA ALA A 67 -45.73 8.72 52.06
C ALA A 67 -46.64 9.94 52.23
N THR A 68 -47.00 10.18 53.49
CA THR A 68 -47.52 11.44 54.03
C THR A 68 -46.76 12.64 53.44
N HIS A 69 -47.50 13.62 52.90
CA HIS A 69 -46.97 14.93 52.57
C HIS A 69 -46.58 15.66 53.88
N GLU A 70 -45.37 15.42 54.39
CA GLU A 70 -44.71 16.34 55.30
C GLU A 70 -44.29 17.60 54.51
N PRO A 71 -44.50 18.81 55.04
CA PRO A 71 -43.96 20.01 54.41
C PRO A 71 -42.43 19.91 54.39
N SER A 72 -41.84 20.00 53.19
CA SER A 72 -40.39 20.03 53.00
C SER A 72 -39.79 21.07 53.96
N GLU A 73 -38.93 20.63 54.88
CA GLU A 73 -38.10 21.55 55.66
C GLU A 73 -37.35 22.45 54.68
N GLU A 74 -37.46 23.77 54.85
CA GLU A 74 -36.74 24.72 54.01
C GLU A 74 -35.24 24.53 54.27
N PRO A 75 -34.42 24.27 53.23
CA PRO A 75 -33.00 24.00 53.42
C PRO A 75 -32.32 25.18 54.11
N SER A 76 -31.49 24.88 55.11
CA SER A 76 -30.75 25.93 55.81
C SER A 76 -29.75 26.60 54.86
N TYR A 77 -29.38 27.83 55.15
CA TYR A 77 -28.41 28.57 54.33
C TYR A 77 -27.06 27.84 54.20
N GLU A 78 -26.65 27.11 55.25
CA GLU A 78 -25.43 26.32 55.27
C GLU A 78 -25.51 25.13 54.31
N ASP A 79 -26.64 24.42 54.29
CA ASP A 79 -26.88 23.28 53.37
C ASP A 79 -26.81 23.72 51.90
N VAL A 80 -27.33 24.92 51.59
CA VAL A 80 -27.27 25.49 50.23
C VAL A 80 -25.82 25.84 49.85
N LEU A 81 -25.02 26.36 50.78
CA LEU A 81 -23.61 26.66 50.52
C LEU A 81 -22.78 25.39 50.34
N GLU A 82 -22.99 24.37 51.16
CA GLU A 82 -22.29 23.09 51.04
C GLU A 82 -22.62 22.40 49.71
N ARG A 83 -23.90 22.36 49.34
CA ARG A 83 -24.33 21.81 48.05
C ARG A 83 -23.68 22.52 46.88
N ARG A 84 -23.67 23.85 46.88
CA ARG A 84 -22.98 24.63 45.84
C ARG A 84 -21.49 24.31 45.80
N ALA A 85 -20.83 24.18 46.94
CA ALA A 85 -19.41 23.84 47.01
C ALA A 85 -19.12 22.45 46.40
N LEU A 86 -19.98 21.46 46.65
CA LEU A 86 -19.87 20.12 46.04
C LEU A 86 -20.08 20.17 44.53
N GLU A 87 -21.08 20.92 44.06
CA GLU A 87 -21.35 21.11 42.63
C GLU A 87 -20.18 21.78 41.91
N TYR A 88 -19.57 22.82 42.50
CA TYR A 88 -18.37 23.45 41.95
C TYR A 88 -17.20 22.47 41.83
N ARG A 89 -17.00 21.63 42.84
CA ARG A 89 -15.94 20.62 42.81
C ARG A 89 -16.17 19.55 41.73
N ASP A 90 -17.41 19.11 41.54
CA ASP A 90 -17.75 18.17 40.47
C ASP A 90 -17.49 18.80 39.08
N LEU A 91 -17.88 20.07 38.88
CA LEU A 91 -17.57 20.79 37.65
C LEU A 91 -16.06 20.91 37.40
N GLU A 92 -15.27 21.19 38.44
CA GLU A 92 -13.82 21.27 38.34
C GLU A 92 -13.19 19.92 37.94
N LEU A 93 -13.66 18.82 38.54
CA LEU A 93 -13.20 17.47 38.20
C LEU A 93 -13.56 17.10 36.75
N ARG A 94 -14.75 17.47 36.29
CA ARG A 94 -15.17 17.27 34.89
C ARG A 94 -14.31 18.08 33.94
N ASP A 95 -14.05 19.35 34.24
CA ASP A 95 -13.18 20.20 33.41
C ASP A 95 -11.75 19.64 33.33
N MET A 96 -11.21 19.17 34.46
CA MET A 96 -9.92 18.48 34.47
C MET A 96 -9.94 17.21 33.61
N ALA A 97 -10.95 16.36 33.76
CA ALA A 97 -11.08 15.13 32.97
C ALA A 97 -11.21 15.41 31.47
N LEU A 98 -11.97 16.44 31.08
CA LEU A 98 -12.09 16.88 29.68
C LEU A 98 -10.76 17.41 29.13
N LYS A 99 -10.03 18.21 29.92
CA LYS A 99 -8.71 18.71 29.53
C LYS A 99 -7.71 17.58 29.32
N THR A 100 -7.67 16.61 30.23
CA THR A 100 -6.82 15.41 30.09
C THR A 100 -7.22 14.61 28.84
N GLY A 101 -8.52 14.35 28.64
CA GLY A 101 -9.01 13.64 27.46
C GLY A 101 -8.64 14.33 26.14
N LEU A 102 -8.73 15.66 26.08
CA LEU A 102 -8.29 16.43 24.90
C LEU A 102 -6.79 16.34 24.66
N GLN A 103 -5.97 16.38 25.71
CA GLN A 103 -4.53 16.20 25.60
C GLN A 103 -4.17 14.80 25.09
N ASP A 104 -4.83 13.77 25.60
CA ASP A 104 -4.63 12.39 25.17
C ASP A 104 -5.01 12.19 23.69
N LEU A 105 -6.14 12.75 23.26
CA LEU A 105 -6.55 12.72 21.85
C LEU A 105 -5.54 13.44 20.94
N ALA A 106 -5.02 14.60 21.36
CA ALA A 106 -4.02 15.32 20.60
C ALA A 106 -2.71 14.52 20.47
N LEU A 107 -2.29 13.83 21.55
CA LEU A 107 -1.12 12.94 21.53
C LEU A 107 -1.34 11.75 20.59
N LEU A 108 -2.50 11.11 20.64
CA LEU A 108 -2.86 10.01 19.74
C LEU A 108 -2.89 10.45 18.27
N GLN A 109 -3.50 11.61 17.99
CA GLN A 109 -3.54 12.18 16.64
C GLN A 109 -2.11 12.44 16.11
N LYS A 110 -1.24 13.00 16.95
CA LYS A 110 0.16 13.24 16.61
C LYS A 110 0.87 11.92 16.31
N LYS A 111 0.70 10.90 17.16
CA LYS A 111 1.29 9.57 16.96
C LYS A 111 0.84 8.94 15.65
N ILE A 112 -0.46 8.93 15.36
CA ILE A 112 -1.00 8.38 14.10
C ILE A 112 -0.44 9.14 12.90
N THR A 113 -0.33 10.47 13.00
CA THR A 113 0.22 11.28 11.91
C THR A 113 1.69 10.94 11.66
N GLN A 114 2.48 10.78 12.71
CA GLN A 114 3.89 10.37 12.62
C GLN A 114 4.04 8.96 12.04
N GLU A 115 3.25 7.99 12.51
CA GLU A 115 3.27 6.63 11.99
C GLU A 115 2.89 6.59 10.50
N LYS A 116 1.88 7.37 10.09
CA LYS A 116 1.51 7.49 8.67
C LYS A 116 2.64 8.07 7.82
N GLN A 117 3.33 9.10 8.31
CA GLN A 117 4.48 9.69 7.62
C GLN A 117 5.63 8.68 7.49
N LEU A 118 5.93 7.93 8.54
CA LEU A 118 6.96 6.89 8.52
C LEU A 118 6.63 5.79 7.51
N ILE A 119 5.38 5.31 7.47
CA ILE A 119 4.94 4.30 6.51
C ILE A 119 5.03 4.84 5.06
N ALA A 120 4.60 6.08 4.83
CA ALA A 120 4.68 6.70 3.51
C ALA A 120 6.13 6.86 3.04
N GLN A 121 7.04 7.23 3.95
CA GLN A 121 8.46 7.31 3.67
C GLN A 121 9.04 5.93 3.35
N GLN A 122 8.75 4.92 4.17
CA GLN A 122 9.18 3.54 3.92
C GLN A 122 8.67 3.01 2.58
N ALA A 123 7.42 3.27 2.22
CA ALA A 123 6.86 2.87 0.93
C ALA A 123 7.61 3.52 -0.24
N THR A 124 7.95 4.80 -0.13
CA THR A 124 8.75 5.53 -1.13
C THR A 124 10.17 4.95 -1.22
N ASP A 125 10.79 4.66 -0.09
CA ASP A 125 12.13 4.07 -0.03
C ASP A 125 12.14 2.66 -0.64
N PHE A 126 11.13 1.83 -0.36
CA PHE A 126 11.00 0.52 -0.97
C PHE A 126 10.76 0.60 -2.47
N GLN A 127 9.91 1.53 -2.93
CA GLN A 127 9.66 1.73 -4.35
C GLN A 127 10.95 2.12 -5.08
N SER A 128 11.72 3.06 -4.54
CA SER A 128 13.01 3.46 -5.12
C SER A 128 14.03 2.32 -5.13
N GLN A 129 14.06 1.47 -4.08
CA GLN A 129 14.91 0.28 -4.05
C GLN A 129 14.51 -0.76 -5.10
N ILE A 130 13.21 -0.97 -5.31
CA ILE A 130 12.70 -1.89 -6.35
C ILE A 130 13.09 -1.37 -7.74
N GLU A 131 12.93 -0.08 -7.99
CA GLU A 131 13.31 0.55 -9.26
C GLU A 131 14.83 0.46 -9.50
N ALA A 132 15.64 0.77 -8.49
CA ALA A 132 17.10 0.65 -8.56
C ALA A 132 17.54 -0.81 -8.80
N LEU A 133 16.91 -1.78 -8.13
CA LEU A 133 17.19 -3.20 -8.34
C LEU A 133 16.81 -3.65 -9.75
N ARG A 134 15.67 -3.21 -10.25
CA ARG A 134 15.21 -3.50 -11.61
C ARG A 134 16.16 -2.92 -12.65
N GLN A 135 16.54 -1.66 -12.49
CA GLN A 135 17.48 -1.00 -13.39
C GLN A 135 18.83 -1.73 -13.38
N LYS A 136 19.36 -2.05 -12.20
CA LYS A 136 20.60 -2.82 -12.08
C LYS A 136 20.52 -4.18 -12.76
N ALA A 137 19.42 -4.91 -12.59
CA ALA A 137 19.22 -6.21 -13.25
C ALA A 137 19.12 -6.07 -14.78
N GLN A 138 18.49 -5.00 -15.27
CA GLN A 138 18.44 -4.69 -16.70
C GLN A 138 19.82 -4.34 -17.26
N ASP A 139 20.60 -3.51 -16.55
CA ASP A 139 21.96 -3.13 -16.94
C ASP A 139 22.90 -4.34 -16.95
N GLU A 140 22.83 -5.20 -15.92
CA GLU A 140 23.59 -6.46 -15.85
C GLU A 140 23.19 -7.44 -16.96
N GLY A 141 21.89 -7.53 -17.27
CA GLY A 141 21.39 -8.31 -18.39
C GLY A 141 21.92 -7.79 -19.72
N MET A 142 21.88 -6.48 -19.93
CA MET A 142 22.37 -5.82 -21.14
C MET A 142 23.88 -6.01 -21.33
N GLU A 143 24.66 -5.84 -20.26
CA GLU A 143 26.10 -6.13 -20.22
C GLU A 143 26.38 -7.58 -20.63
N THR A 144 25.59 -8.51 -20.10
CA THR A 144 25.74 -9.95 -20.41
C THR A 144 25.45 -10.20 -21.89
N VAL A 145 24.36 -9.67 -22.42
CA VAL A 145 24.01 -9.77 -23.85
C VAL A 145 25.12 -9.18 -24.71
N ARG A 146 25.63 -8.00 -24.36
CA ARG A 146 26.74 -7.36 -25.08
C ARG A 146 27.97 -8.24 -25.12
N ARG A 147 28.41 -8.78 -23.97
CA ARG A 147 29.56 -9.69 -23.89
C ARG A 147 29.34 -10.95 -24.73
N THR A 148 28.13 -11.50 -24.71
CA THR A 148 27.78 -12.65 -25.56
C THR A 148 27.91 -12.28 -27.03
N LEU A 149 27.33 -11.16 -27.48
CA LEU A 149 27.43 -10.69 -28.86
C LEU A 149 28.88 -10.42 -29.29
N GLU A 150 29.72 -9.88 -28.41
CA GLU A 150 31.15 -9.65 -28.69
C GLU A 150 31.97 -10.94 -28.78
N SER A 151 31.51 -12.00 -28.10
CA SER A 151 32.20 -13.30 -28.04
C SER A 151 31.89 -14.20 -29.23
N ILE A 152 30.70 -14.07 -29.83
CA ILE A 152 30.28 -14.88 -30.98
C ILE A 152 30.83 -14.31 -32.30
N LYS A 153 30.60 -15.04 -33.39
CA LYS A 153 31.02 -14.60 -34.73
C LYS A 153 30.17 -13.40 -35.19
N PRO A 154 30.76 -12.40 -35.87
CA PRO A 154 30.03 -11.23 -36.38
C PRO A 154 28.77 -11.57 -37.20
N ASP A 155 28.86 -12.55 -38.09
CA ASP A 155 27.72 -13.01 -38.92
C ASP A 155 26.54 -13.53 -38.08
N GLN A 156 26.83 -14.23 -36.98
CA GLN A 156 25.77 -14.69 -36.05
C GLN A 156 25.22 -13.55 -35.21
N ALA A 157 26.08 -12.65 -34.74
CA ALA A 157 25.65 -11.46 -34.01
C ALA A 157 24.75 -10.57 -34.88
N ARG A 158 24.99 -10.46 -36.19
CA ARG A 158 24.12 -9.76 -37.14
C ARG A 158 22.69 -10.28 -37.06
N LEU A 159 22.51 -11.61 -37.09
CA LEU A 159 21.19 -12.24 -37.06
C LEU A 159 20.41 -11.90 -35.79
N PHE A 160 21.07 -11.90 -34.63
CA PHE A 160 20.43 -11.52 -33.37
C PHE A 160 20.04 -10.05 -33.34
N ILE A 161 20.90 -9.15 -33.85
CA ILE A 161 20.57 -7.72 -33.94
C ILE A 161 19.39 -7.47 -34.88
N LEU A 162 19.34 -8.15 -36.03
CA LEU A 162 18.21 -8.02 -36.96
C LEU A 162 16.91 -8.53 -36.33
N ASP A 163 16.95 -9.67 -35.63
CA ASP A 163 15.79 -10.20 -34.90
C ASP A 163 15.30 -9.24 -33.80
N MET A 164 16.21 -8.55 -33.08
CA MET A 164 15.85 -7.51 -32.11
C MET A 164 15.18 -6.31 -32.80
N LEU A 165 15.72 -5.85 -33.93
CA LEU A 165 15.13 -4.75 -34.71
C LEU A 165 13.75 -5.13 -35.25
N ASP A 166 13.57 -6.36 -35.72
CA ASP A 166 12.28 -6.86 -36.21
C ASP A 166 11.24 -6.96 -35.08
N LYS A 167 11.68 -7.13 -33.83
CA LYS A 167 10.83 -7.09 -32.62
C LYS A 167 10.58 -5.68 -32.09
N GLY A 168 11.15 -4.65 -32.72
CA GLY A 168 11.02 -3.26 -32.29
C GLY A 168 11.88 -2.90 -31.08
N GLU A 169 12.91 -3.68 -30.77
CA GLU A 169 13.85 -3.44 -29.66
C GLU A 169 15.00 -2.49 -30.09
N GLU A 170 14.66 -1.43 -30.83
CA GLU A 170 15.64 -0.52 -31.45
C GLU A 170 16.50 0.22 -30.42
N ASP A 171 15.91 0.65 -29.31
CA ASP A 171 16.61 1.37 -28.25
C ASP A 171 17.63 0.47 -27.53
N GLN A 172 17.30 -0.80 -27.33
CA GLN A 172 18.22 -1.79 -26.78
C GLN A 172 19.39 -2.05 -27.73
N VAL A 173 19.12 -2.13 -29.05
CA VAL A 173 20.18 -2.28 -30.06
C VAL A 173 21.10 -1.06 -30.08
N VAL A 174 20.54 0.15 -30.02
CA VAL A 174 21.29 1.41 -29.90
C VAL A 174 22.22 1.36 -28.69
N GLN A 175 21.71 0.97 -27.52
CA GLN A 175 22.50 0.87 -26.28
C GLN A 175 23.58 -0.20 -26.37
N LEU A 176 23.25 -1.39 -26.87
CA LEU A 176 24.20 -2.49 -27.06
C LEU A 176 25.37 -2.07 -27.96
N LEU A 177 25.09 -1.44 -29.10
CA LEU A 177 26.12 -0.99 -30.03
C LEU A 177 26.92 0.20 -29.51
N LYS A 178 26.29 1.14 -28.80
CA LYS A 178 26.99 2.29 -28.19
C LYS A 178 28.10 1.84 -27.24
N ASP A 179 27.78 0.85 -26.40
CA ASP A 179 28.68 0.35 -25.35
C ASP A 179 29.63 -0.76 -25.83
N MET A 180 29.44 -1.27 -27.05
CA MET A 180 30.28 -2.32 -27.64
C MET A 180 31.67 -1.79 -27.97
N ASN A 181 32.69 -2.65 -27.83
CA ASN A 181 34.05 -2.32 -28.27
C ASN A 181 34.09 -1.92 -29.75
N ASP A 182 34.72 -0.79 -30.06
CA ASP A 182 34.83 -0.23 -31.42
C ASP A 182 35.28 -1.25 -32.48
N SER A 183 36.26 -2.11 -32.16
CA SER A 183 36.77 -3.12 -33.09
C SER A 183 35.74 -4.21 -33.38
N LYS A 184 34.97 -4.61 -32.36
CA LYS A 184 33.91 -5.62 -32.49
C LYS A 184 32.70 -5.03 -33.22
N ARG A 185 32.31 -3.82 -32.87
CA ARG A 185 31.26 -3.05 -33.56
C ARG A 185 31.58 -2.89 -35.05
N ALA A 186 32.80 -2.49 -35.41
CA ALA A 186 33.20 -2.34 -36.81
C ALA A 186 33.10 -3.66 -37.60
N LYS A 187 33.52 -4.78 -36.99
CA LYS A 187 33.40 -6.11 -37.61
C LYS A 187 31.94 -6.53 -37.77
N LEU A 188 31.11 -6.25 -36.77
CA LEU A 188 29.68 -6.52 -36.83
C LEU A 188 28.99 -5.72 -37.93
N LEU A 189 29.26 -4.40 -38.01
CA LEU A 189 28.71 -3.52 -39.04
C LEU A 189 29.10 -3.95 -40.46
N ALA A 190 30.29 -4.53 -40.65
CA ALA A 190 30.74 -5.02 -41.95
C ALA A 190 29.93 -6.22 -42.50
N GLU A 191 29.18 -6.92 -41.64
CA GLU A 191 28.34 -8.05 -42.03
C GLU A 191 26.95 -7.60 -42.56
N PHE A 192 26.54 -6.35 -42.34
CA PHE A 192 25.28 -5.78 -42.85
C PHE A 192 25.46 -5.34 -44.30
N GLN A 193 25.40 -6.30 -45.23
CA GLN A 193 25.70 -6.07 -46.65
C GLN A 193 24.46 -5.90 -47.54
N THR A 194 23.28 -6.32 -47.07
CA THR A 194 22.06 -6.17 -47.85
C THR A 194 21.54 -4.72 -47.78
N PRO A 195 20.87 -4.21 -48.82
CA PRO A 195 20.33 -2.84 -48.80
C PRO A 195 19.38 -2.60 -47.63
N GLU A 196 18.49 -3.57 -47.35
CA GLU A 196 17.52 -3.51 -46.25
C GLU A 196 18.20 -3.47 -44.87
N ASP A 197 19.23 -4.30 -44.67
CA ASP A 197 20.01 -4.33 -43.43
C ASP A 197 20.78 -3.02 -43.21
N THR A 198 21.28 -2.42 -44.29
CA THR A 198 22.05 -1.17 -44.25
C THR A 198 21.16 -0.01 -43.85
N ASP A 199 19.94 0.06 -44.37
CA ASP A 199 18.97 1.12 -44.03
C ASP A 199 18.60 1.05 -42.54
N LYS A 200 18.27 -0.15 -42.04
CA LYS A 200 18.01 -0.38 -40.60
C LYS A 200 19.20 0.05 -39.73
N MET A 201 20.42 -0.28 -40.13
CA MET A 201 21.61 0.09 -39.38
C MET A 201 21.93 1.59 -39.46
N ALA A 202 21.64 2.24 -40.59
CA ALA A 202 21.79 3.69 -40.75
C ALA A 202 20.85 4.44 -39.79
N ASP A 203 19.64 3.93 -39.59
CA ASP A 203 18.70 4.47 -38.61
C ASP A 203 19.19 4.32 -37.17
N VAL A 204 19.70 3.14 -36.81
CA VAL A 204 20.31 2.89 -35.49
C VAL A 204 21.51 3.82 -35.25
N LEU A 205 22.41 3.97 -36.22
CA LEU A 205 23.57 4.87 -36.11
C LEU A 205 23.15 6.35 -36.04
N ARG A 206 22.09 6.75 -36.75
CA ARG A 206 21.49 8.08 -36.62
C ARG A 206 21.00 8.29 -35.20
N ARG A 207 20.28 7.34 -34.61
CA ARG A 207 19.82 7.45 -33.22
C ARG A 207 20.97 7.55 -32.23
N ILE A 208 22.02 6.73 -32.38
CA ILE A 208 23.23 6.84 -31.55
C ILE A 208 23.81 8.26 -31.62
N ARG A 209 23.90 8.85 -32.81
CA ARG A 209 24.41 10.22 -33.01
C ARG A 209 23.51 11.29 -32.37
N GLU A 210 22.20 11.08 -32.36
CA GLU A 210 21.23 12.01 -31.76
C GLU A 210 21.10 11.85 -30.22
N GLY A 211 21.84 10.91 -29.62
CA GLY A 211 21.82 10.65 -28.18
C GLY A 211 20.91 9.51 -27.76
N GLY A 212 20.34 8.75 -28.71
CA GLY A 212 19.42 7.64 -28.43
C GLY A 212 18.13 8.13 -27.74
N SER A 213 17.58 7.28 -26.88
CA SER A 213 16.37 7.59 -26.11
C SER A 213 16.52 8.81 -25.18
N GLU A 214 17.73 9.09 -24.68
CA GLU A 214 18.03 10.26 -23.85
C GLU A 214 17.87 11.57 -24.64
N GLY A 215 18.29 11.59 -25.91
CA GLY A 215 18.15 12.75 -26.79
C GLY A 215 16.68 13.04 -27.12
N ASP A 216 15.87 12.00 -27.32
CA ASP A 216 14.44 12.16 -27.59
C ASP A 216 13.67 12.63 -26.34
N LEU A 217 14.02 12.13 -25.16
CA LEU A 217 13.47 12.62 -23.88
C LEU A 217 13.83 14.09 -23.64
N ALA A 218 15.08 14.49 -23.93
CA ALA A 218 15.50 15.89 -23.82
C ALA A 218 14.68 16.81 -24.74
N LYS A 219 14.52 16.43 -26.02
CA LYS A 219 13.69 17.17 -26.98
C LYS A 219 12.23 17.27 -26.51
N GLN A 220 11.66 16.20 -25.97
CA GLN A 220 10.29 16.21 -25.44
C GLN A 220 10.16 17.12 -24.20
N ALA A 221 11.14 17.10 -23.29
CA ALA A 221 11.18 17.98 -22.15
C ALA A 221 11.29 19.46 -22.57
N GLU A 222 12.12 19.77 -23.56
CA GLU A 222 12.24 21.11 -24.16
C GLU A 222 10.93 21.58 -24.81
N GLN A 223 10.24 20.70 -25.55
CA GLN A 223 8.94 21.01 -26.15
C GLN A 223 7.85 21.24 -25.10
N ALA A 224 7.81 20.42 -24.04
CA ALA A 224 6.89 20.59 -22.92
C ALA A 224 7.14 21.92 -22.19
N LEU A 225 8.40 22.27 -21.92
CA LEU A 225 8.78 23.54 -21.31
C LEU A 225 8.44 24.74 -22.21
N GLY A 226 8.70 24.64 -23.52
CA GLY A 226 8.36 25.68 -24.50
C GLY A 226 6.85 25.92 -24.64
N SER A 227 6.03 24.88 -24.43
CA SER A 227 4.56 25.01 -24.40
C SER A 227 4.01 25.64 -23.12
N LEU A 228 4.80 25.64 -22.04
CA LEU A 228 4.44 26.24 -20.73
C LEU A 228 4.90 27.69 -20.60
N THR A 229 5.85 28.15 -21.41
CA THR A 229 6.18 29.56 -21.55
C THR A 229 5.28 30.18 -22.63
N PRO A 230 4.24 30.96 -22.28
CA PRO A 230 3.52 31.71 -23.29
C PRO A 230 4.50 32.67 -23.96
N SER A 231 4.59 32.59 -25.29
CA SER A 231 5.18 33.65 -26.10
C SER A 231 4.43 34.95 -25.80
N GLY A 232 5.08 35.85 -25.07
CA GLY A 232 4.58 37.16 -24.67
C GLY A 232 5.45 37.66 -23.53
N SER A 233 6.39 38.58 -23.74
CA SER A 233 6.40 39.75 -24.62
C SER A 233 7.78 40.03 -25.22
#